data_AF-A0A9N9J5L4-F1
#
_entry.id   AF-A0A9N9J5L4-F1
#
_cell.length_a   1.000
_cell.length_b   1.000
_cell.length_c   1.000
_cell.angle_alpha   90.00
_cell.angle_beta   90.00
_cell.angle_gamma   90.00
#
_symmetry.space_group_name_H-M   'P 1'
#
loop_
_entity.id
_entity.type
_entity.pdbx_description
1 polymer ?
#
loop_
_entity_poly.entity_id
_entity_poly.type
_entity_poly.pdbx_seq_one_letter_code
_entity_poly.pdbx_strand_id
1 'polypeptide(L)'
;SVFKIFLRKFSHRSKFDLGDLSNDFKAVLPWVSQDSVNVVTTSFLEVQEKIFDSYKSSVDGYFRFLQFANCRKDENKNSGERVHHKYIEESDKTTACLRLLRLLVKHGSQIDASFMSGFDGTDVRSWENIIPQLFSRLDHPDPFVQHQLCKLLCAIASNSPQLVVYHAVVSSNSRGTSEQNKQLLQKIAESLDNTNGALIAEIRRVIRELQHITVLFEELWLNKIGGLQLDINKRFHKVECEFERINDNLSLSSDQRIRIMKESYDAIMRPVISSIERLYNNTISVASTPHE
;
A
#
# COMPACT_ATOMS: atom_id res chain seq x y z
N SER A 1 -11.20 -24.00 -24.80
CA SER A 1 -10.69 -24.69 -23.60
C SER A 1 -9.21 -25.09 -23.62
N VAL A 2 -8.34 -24.58 -24.50
CA VAL A 2 -6.88 -24.63 -24.29
C VAL A 2 -6.29 -23.23 -24.43
N PHE A 3 -6.73 -22.51 -25.46
CA PHE A 3 -6.41 -21.10 -25.67
C PHE A 3 -6.81 -20.16 -24.51
N LYS A 4 -7.92 -20.45 -23.79
CA LYS A 4 -8.30 -19.69 -22.58
C LYS A 4 -7.39 -19.98 -21.38
N ILE A 5 -6.90 -21.22 -21.25
CA ILE A 5 -5.95 -21.61 -20.20
C ILE A 5 -4.58 -21.02 -20.51
N PHE A 6 -4.21 -21.02 -21.80
CA PHE A 6 -3.06 -20.32 -22.34
C PHE A 6 -3.16 -18.82 -22.02
N LEU A 7 -4.17 -18.10 -22.50
CA LEU A 7 -4.34 -16.68 -22.19
C LEU A 7 -4.36 -16.36 -20.68
N ARG A 8 -4.91 -17.25 -19.83
CA ARG A 8 -4.94 -17.06 -18.37
C ARG A 8 -3.59 -17.31 -17.68
N LYS A 9 -2.80 -18.28 -18.17
CA LYS A 9 -1.44 -18.55 -17.67
C LYS A 9 -0.46 -17.45 -18.15
N PHE A 10 -0.71 -16.92 -19.33
CA PHE A 10 0.10 -15.88 -19.97
C PHE A 10 -0.31 -14.44 -19.59
N SER A 11 -1.55 -14.20 -19.12
CA SER A 11 -1.97 -12.84 -18.69
C SER A 11 -1.29 -12.33 -17.42
N HIS A 12 -0.64 -13.22 -16.65
CA HIS A 12 0.01 -12.88 -15.39
C HIS A 12 1.52 -12.66 -15.50
N ARG A 13 2.16 -13.02 -16.61
CA ARG A 13 3.61 -12.86 -16.77
C ARG A 13 3.93 -11.56 -17.51
N SER A 14 4.82 -10.79 -16.88
CA SER A 14 5.29 -9.47 -17.32
C SER A 14 6.25 -9.54 -18.53
N LYS A 15 6.96 -10.67 -18.71
CA LYS A 15 7.95 -10.86 -19.76
C LYS A 15 8.00 -12.33 -20.18
N PHE A 16 8.13 -12.59 -21.48
CA PHE A 16 8.33 -13.94 -22.02
C PHE A 16 9.72 -14.01 -22.65
N ASP A 17 10.59 -14.84 -22.10
CA ASP A 17 11.78 -15.27 -22.81
C ASP A 17 11.39 -16.38 -23.81
N LEU A 18 11.98 -16.33 -25.01
CA LEU A 18 11.69 -17.27 -26.10
C LEU A 18 11.79 -18.74 -25.67
N GLY A 19 12.78 -19.04 -24.81
CA GLY A 19 13.03 -20.38 -24.30
C GLY A 19 11.94 -20.88 -23.35
N ASP A 20 11.49 -20.03 -22.42
CA ASP A 20 10.44 -20.35 -21.47
C ASP A 20 9.09 -20.53 -22.17
N LEU A 21 8.80 -19.67 -23.15
CA LEU A 21 7.57 -19.70 -23.94
C LEU A 21 7.48 -20.99 -24.74
N SER A 22 8.54 -21.38 -25.46
CA SER A 22 8.56 -22.63 -26.23
C SER A 22 8.40 -23.88 -25.35
N ASN A 23 9.00 -23.88 -24.16
CA ASN A 23 8.90 -24.99 -23.21
C ASN A 23 7.50 -25.09 -22.58
N ASP A 24 6.90 -23.95 -22.21
CA ASP A 24 5.52 -23.90 -21.71
C ASP A 24 4.50 -24.31 -22.78
N PHE A 25 4.71 -23.91 -24.05
CA PHE A 25 3.86 -24.34 -25.16
C PHE A 25 3.91 -25.85 -25.39
N LYS A 26 5.12 -26.45 -25.37
CA LYS A 26 5.30 -27.90 -25.44
C LYS A 26 4.70 -28.64 -24.25
N ALA A 27 4.74 -28.07 -23.04
CA ALA A 27 4.12 -28.67 -21.87
C ALA A 27 2.59 -28.73 -21.97
N VAL A 28 1.96 -27.77 -22.66
CA VAL A 28 0.50 -27.73 -22.87
C VAL A 28 0.08 -28.58 -24.08
N LEU A 29 0.91 -28.66 -25.12
CA LEU A 29 0.66 -29.45 -26.33
C LEU A 29 1.90 -30.27 -26.74
N PRO A 30 2.13 -31.45 -26.11
CA PRO A 30 3.32 -32.26 -26.35
C PRO A 30 3.41 -32.87 -27.77
N TRP A 31 2.31 -32.86 -28.51
CA TRP A 31 2.15 -33.54 -29.81
C TRP A 31 2.35 -32.60 -31.02
N VAL A 32 2.64 -31.31 -30.79
CA VAL A 32 2.88 -30.33 -31.85
C VAL A 32 4.36 -30.31 -32.24
N SER A 33 4.65 -30.28 -33.55
CA SER A 33 6.02 -30.20 -34.07
C SER A 33 6.74 -28.93 -33.57
N GLN A 34 8.05 -29.04 -33.32
CA GLN A 34 8.86 -27.91 -32.85
C GLN A 34 8.82 -26.73 -33.82
N ASP A 35 8.74 -26.97 -35.12
CA ASP A 35 8.66 -25.91 -36.13
C ASP A 35 7.36 -25.11 -36.02
N SER A 36 6.24 -25.79 -35.75
CA SER A 36 4.95 -25.12 -35.53
C SER A 36 4.93 -24.34 -34.21
N VAL A 37 5.58 -24.86 -33.15
CA VAL A 37 5.74 -24.13 -31.88
C VAL A 37 6.59 -22.87 -32.08
N ASN A 38 7.69 -22.97 -32.83
CA ASN A 38 8.55 -21.83 -33.12
C ASN A 38 7.80 -20.75 -33.92
N VAL A 39 7.05 -21.12 -34.97
CA VAL A 39 6.26 -20.17 -35.76
C VAL A 39 5.21 -19.46 -34.89
N VAL A 40 4.49 -20.20 -34.04
CA VAL A 40 3.48 -19.62 -33.13
C VAL A 40 4.14 -18.71 -32.08
N THR A 41 5.29 -19.11 -31.55
CA THR A 41 6.07 -18.33 -30.58
C THR A 41 6.55 -17.01 -31.20
N THR A 42 7.11 -17.04 -32.41
CA THR A 42 7.52 -15.83 -33.15
C THR A 42 6.33 -14.94 -33.46
N SER A 43 5.23 -15.51 -33.97
CA SER A 43 4.01 -14.75 -34.27
C SER A 43 3.41 -14.10 -33.02
N PHE A 44 3.45 -14.80 -31.88
CA PHE A 44 2.99 -14.29 -30.60
C PHE A 44 3.86 -13.11 -30.13
N LEU A 45 5.19 -13.22 -30.27
CA LEU A 45 6.10 -12.14 -29.90
C LEU A 45 5.95 -10.91 -30.79
N GLU A 46 5.75 -11.07 -32.10
CA GLU A 46 5.46 -9.96 -33.01
C GLU A 46 4.15 -9.24 -32.66
N VAL A 47 3.10 -9.99 -32.32
CA VAL A 47 1.83 -9.40 -31.86
C VAL A 47 2.01 -8.70 -30.53
N GLN A 48 2.76 -9.29 -29.61
CA GLN A 48 3.07 -8.72 -28.30
C GLN A 48 3.85 -7.41 -28.44
N GLU A 49 4.86 -7.36 -29.29
CA GLU A 49 5.66 -6.16 -29.58
C GLU A 49 4.76 -5.03 -30.12
N LYS A 50 3.91 -5.32 -31.12
CA LYS A 50 2.94 -4.34 -31.66
C LYS A 50 1.98 -3.81 -30.60
N ILE A 51 1.51 -4.66 -29.69
CA ILE A 51 0.65 -4.23 -28.57
C ILE A 51 1.42 -3.28 -27.65
N PHE A 52 2.67 -3.61 -27.31
CA PHE A 52 3.49 -2.76 -26.46
C PHE A 52 3.87 -1.44 -27.13
N ASP A 53 4.06 -1.40 -28.44
CA ASP A 53 4.32 -0.16 -29.17
C ASP A 53 3.09 0.77 -29.20
N SER A 54 1.89 0.19 -29.27
CA SER A 54 0.64 0.94 -29.09
C SER A 54 0.52 1.51 -27.67
N TYR A 55 0.90 0.75 -26.65
CA TYR A 55 0.94 1.25 -25.27
C TYR A 55 2.00 2.34 -25.08
N LYS A 56 3.21 2.18 -25.62
CA LYS A 56 4.27 3.22 -25.62
C LYS A 56 3.74 4.52 -26.22
N SER A 57 3.17 4.44 -27.42
CA SER A 57 2.61 5.60 -28.13
C SER A 57 1.49 6.27 -27.32
N SER A 58 0.66 5.47 -26.63
CA SER A 58 -0.38 5.98 -25.75
C SER A 58 0.20 6.70 -24.52
N VAL A 59 1.21 6.12 -23.88
CA VAL A 59 1.92 6.70 -22.73
C VAL A 59 2.54 8.04 -23.10
N ASP A 60 3.29 8.09 -24.20
CA ASP A 60 3.92 9.31 -24.71
C ASP A 60 2.86 10.39 -25.04
N GLY A 61 1.73 9.97 -25.63
CA GLY A 61 0.60 10.84 -25.91
C GLY A 61 0.00 11.48 -24.66
N TYR A 62 -0.23 10.69 -23.60
CA TYR A 62 -0.74 11.21 -22.33
C TYR A 62 0.25 12.14 -21.64
N PHE A 63 1.56 11.81 -21.63
CA PHE A 63 2.57 12.69 -21.05
C PHE A 63 2.69 14.02 -21.80
N ARG A 64 2.70 14.00 -23.14
CA ARG A 64 2.66 15.23 -23.95
C ARG A 64 1.41 16.04 -23.67
N PHE A 65 0.25 15.38 -23.56
CA PHE A 65 -1.00 16.06 -23.18
C PHE A 65 -0.86 16.77 -21.83
N LEU A 66 -0.30 16.12 -20.80
CA LEU A 66 -0.10 16.74 -19.49
C LEU A 66 0.87 17.93 -19.56
N GLN A 67 1.97 17.81 -20.31
CA GLN A 67 2.92 18.91 -20.54
C GLN A 67 2.21 20.12 -21.16
N PHE A 68 1.46 19.93 -22.26
CA PHE A 68 0.71 21.02 -22.89
C PHE A 68 -0.39 21.59 -21.98
N ALA A 69 -1.07 20.73 -21.23
CA ALA A 69 -2.12 21.14 -20.32
C ALA A 69 -1.61 22.01 -19.16
N ASN A 70 -0.33 21.89 -18.80
CA ASN A 70 0.29 22.73 -17.79
C ASN A 70 0.76 24.06 -18.38
N CYS A 71 1.43 24.06 -19.54
CA CYS A 71 1.89 25.30 -20.20
C CYS A 71 0.73 26.27 -20.48
N ARG A 72 -0.42 25.78 -20.97
CA ARG A 72 -1.61 26.63 -21.23
C ARG A 72 -2.22 27.26 -19.97
N LYS A 73 -2.02 26.65 -18.79
CA LYS A 73 -2.50 27.20 -17.52
C LYS A 73 -1.72 28.47 -17.15
N ASP A 74 -0.48 28.60 -17.61
CA ASP A 74 0.39 29.75 -17.36
C ASP A 74 0.14 30.89 -18.38
N GLU A 75 -0.17 30.58 -19.64
CA GLU A 75 -0.48 31.59 -20.68
C GLU A 75 -1.83 32.29 -20.46
N ASN A 76 -2.87 31.56 -20.06
CA ASN A 76 -4.22 32.12 -19.81
C ASN A 76 -4.27 33.10 -18.63
N LYS A 77 -3.24 33.18 -17.79
CA LYS A 77 -3.12 34.24 -16.77
C LYS A 77 -2.69 35.58 -17.36
N ASN A 78 -2.09 35.59 -18.56
CA ASN A 78 -1.40 36.74 -19.11
C ASN A 78 -2.03 37.32 -20.40
N SER A 79 -2.90 36.59 -21.11
CA SER A 79 -3.50 37.07 -22.37
C SER A 79 -5.03 37.14 -22.30
N GLY A 80 -5.57 38.35 -22.38
CA GLY A 80 -7.01 38.66 -22.43
C GLY A 80 -7.68 38.35 -23.78
N GLU A 81 -7.18 37.39 -24.56
CA GLU A 81 -7.73 37.06 -25.87
C GLU A 81 -8.63 35.81 -25.82
N ARG A 82 -9.93 36.05 -26.07
CA ARG A 82 -10.98 35.02 -26.10
C ARG A 82 -10.93 34.24 -27.41
N VAL A 83 -10.07 33.23 -27.50
CA VAL A 83 -10.23 32.16 -28.50
C VAL A 83 -11.01 31.01 -27.87
N HIS A 84 -12.08 30.58 -28.53
CA HIS A 84 -12.98 29.51 -28.08
C HIS A 84 -12.33 28.12 -28.26
N HIS A 85 -11.21 27.85 -27.59
CA HIS A 85 -10.66 26.50 -27.46
C HIS A 85 -11.36 25.78 -26.30
N LYS A 86 -11.65 24.48 -26.48
CA LYS A 86 -12.17 23.62 -25.40
C LYS A 86 -11.23 23.76 -24.19
N TYR A 87 -11.73 24.35 -23.10
CA TYR A 87 -10.99 24.44 -21.85
C TYR A 87 -10.62 23.02 -21.42
N ILE A 88 -9.32 22.79 -21.17
CA ILE A 88 -8.87 21.51 -20.63
C ILE A 88 -9.34 21.46 -19.18
N GLU A 89 -10.31 20.60 -18.90
CA GLU A 89 -10.84 20.43 -17.56
C GLU A 89 -9.82 19.72 -16.65
N GLU A 90 -9.89 20.00 -15.35
CA GLU A 90 -9.08 19.29 -14.35
C GLU A 90 -9.46 17.78 -14.29
N SER A 91 -10.69 17.45 -14.68
CA SER A 91 -11.21 16.08 -14.85
C SER A 91 -10.44 15.32 -15.93
N ASP A 92 -10.12 15.97 -17.06
CA ASP A 92 -9.36 15.39 -18.17
C ASP A 92 -7.91 15.12 -17.75
N LYS A 93 -7.29 16.05 -17.02
CA LYS A 93 -5.93 15.87 -16.46
C LYS A 93 -5.89 14.70 -15.48
N THR A 94 -6.85 14.67 -14.55
CA THR A 94 -6.99 13.58 -13.58
C THR A 94 -7.18 12.24 -14.27
N THR A 95 -8.01 12.20 -15.32
CA THR A 95 -8.23 10.99 -16.12
C THR A 95 -6.95 10.53 -16.82
N ALA A 96 -6.16 11.44 -17.39
CA ALA A 96 -4.87 11.12 -17.98
C ALA A 96 -3.90 10.55 -16.94
N CYS A 97 -3.76 11.20 -15.77
CA CYS A 97 -2.91 10.73 -14.67
C CYS A 97 -3.32 9.34 -14.16
N LEU A 98 -4.61 9.08 -13.98
CA LEU A 98 -5.11 7.76 -13.55
C LEU A 98 -4.89 6.68 -14.61
N ARG A 99 -5.01 7.02 -15.91
CA ARG A 99 -4.71 6.08 -17.01
C ARG A 99 -3.22 5.76 -17.05
N LEU A 100 -2.34 6.75 -16.90
CA LEU A 100 -0.90 6.56 -16.79
C LEU A 100 -0.54 5.70 -15.57
N LEU A 101 -1.12 5.99 -14.40
CA LEU A 101 -0.91 5.18 -13.19
C LEU A 101 -1.35 3.72 -13.40
N ARG A 102 -2.49 3.50 -14.05
CA ARG A 102 -2.98 2.15 -14.36
C ARG A 102 -2.03 1.42 -15.32
N LEU A 103 -1.50 2.11 -16.32
CA LEU A 103 -0.53 1.53 -17.25
C LEU A 103 0.80 1.23 -16.57
N LEU A 104 1.28 2.11 -15.69
CA LEU A 104 2.48 1.90 -14.89
C LEU A 104 2.35 0.66 -14.00
N VAL A 105 1.24 0.53 -13.27
CA VAL A 105 0.99 -0.61 -12.37
C VAL A 105 0.91 -1.93 -13.14
N LYS A 106 0.40 -1.93 -14.37
CA LYS A 106 0.24 -3.17 -15.16
C LYS A 106 1.46 -3.53 -16.00
N HIS A 107 2.13 -2.53 -16.57
CA HIS A 107 3.11 -2.69 -17.65
C HIS A 107 4.40 -1.89 -17.42
N GLY A 108 4.60 -1.32 -16.23
CA GLY A 108 5.71 -0.41 -15.94
C GLY A 108 7.08 -0.99 -16.27
N SER A 109 7.38 -2.22 -15.82
CA SER A 109 8.65 -2.90 -16.10
C SER A 109 8.89 -3.26 -17.58
N GLN A 110 7.85 -3.24 -18.42
CA GLN A 110 7.97 -3.51 -19.86
C GLN A 110 8.19 -2.23 -20.68
N ILE A 111 7.81 -1.07 -20.13
CA ILE A 111 7.82 0.23 -20.81
C ILE A 111 8.56 1.26 -19.95
N ASP A 112 9.67 0.83 -19.37
CA ASP A 112 10.46 1.59 -18.41
C ASP A 112 10.98 2.91 -18.99
N ALA A 113 11.58 2.88 -20.18
CA ALA A 113 12.18 4.05 -20.82
C ALA A 113 11.17 5.18 -21.08
N SER A 114 9.98 4.86 -21.62
CA SER A 114 8.94 5.88 -21.88
C SER A 114 8.38 6.46 -20.58
N PHE A 115 8.20 5.64 -19.53
CA PHE A 115 7.78 6.15 -18.23
C PHE A 115 8.85 7.04 -17.59
N MET A 116 10.12 6.62 -17.59
CA MET A 116 11.22 7.42 -17.04
C MET A 116 11.31 8.78 -17.73
N SER A 117 11.34 8.81 -19.07
CA SER A 117 11.37 10.06 -19.83
C SER A 117 10.11 10.90 -19.63
N GLY A 118 8.94 10.27 -19.52
CA GLY A 118 7.67 10.97 -19.35
C GLY A 118 7.54 11.63 -17.97
N PHE A 119 7.93 10.93 -16.91
CA PHE A 119 7.92 11.47 -15.55
C PHE A 119 8.94 12.60 -15.38
N ASP A 120 10.15 12.47 -15.93
CA ASP A 120 11.19 13.50 -15.80
C ASP A 120 10.82 14.77 -16.58
N GLY A 121 10.03 14.65 -17.66
CA GLY A 121 9.57 15.79 -18.45
C GLY A 121 8.24 16.40 -18.00
N THR A 122 7.52 15.82 -17.04
CA THR A 122 6.19 16.29 -16.64
C THR A 122 6.25 17.06 -15.33
N ASP A 123 5.56 18.19 -15.26
CA ASP A 123 5.45 18.96 -14.02
C ASP A 123 4.75 18.13 -12.93
N VAL A 124 5.35 18.16 -11.75
CA VAL A 124 4.90 17.56 -10.50
C VAL A 124 3.46 17.96 -10.17
N ARG A 125 3.04 19.18 -10.54
CA ARG A 125 1.68 19.70 -10.30
C ARG A 125 0.56 18.86 -10.92
N SER A 126 0.81 18.16 -12.04
CA SER A 126 -0.20 17.28 -12.64
C SER A 126 -0.61 16.11 -11.76
N TRP A 127 0.25 15.75 -10.79
CA TRP A 127 0.10 14.56 -9.97
C TRP A 127 -0.53 14.86 -8.60
N GLU A 128 -0.71 16.13 -8.24
CA GLU A 128 -1.19 16.56 -6.92
C GLU A 128 -2.61 16.03 -6.60
N ASN A 129 -3.49 15.97 -7.60
CA ASN A 129 -4.88 15.51 -7.40
C ASN A 129 -5.02 14.00 -7.23
N ILE A 130 -3.95 13.23 -7.48
CA ILE A 130 -3.96 11.77 -7.38
C ILE A 130 -3.01 11.21 -6.32
N ILE A 131 -2.52 12.07 -5.40
CA ILE A 131 -1.61 11.67 -4.32
C ILE A 131 -2.13 10.45 -3.51
N PRO A 132 -3.41 10.39 -3.05
CA PRO A 132 -3.90 9.22 -2.33
C PRO A 132 -3.78 7.91 -3.14
N GLN A 133 -4.01 7.99 -4.45
CA GLN A 133 -3.91 6.86 -5.37
C GLN A 133 -2.46 6.43 -5.56
N LEU A 134 -1.50 7.37 -5.60
CA LEU A 134 -0.07 7.06 -5.63
C LEU A 134 0.36 6.30 -4.36
N PHE A 135 -0.01 6.81 -3.17
CA PHE A 135 0.27 6.14 -1.89
C PHE A 135 -0.33 4.73 -1.81
N SER A 136 -1.54 4.53 -2.34
CA SER A 136 -2.19 3.21 -2.36
C SER A 136 -1.44 2.15 -3.17
N ARG A 137 -0.51 2.58 -4.05
CA ARG A 137 0.25 1.71 -4.95
C ARG A 137 1.73 1.60 -4.58
N LEU A 138 2.16 2.19 -3.46
CA LEU A 138 3.53 2.03 -2.97
C LEU A 138 3.88 0.59 -2.56
N ASP A 139 2.89 -0.21 -2.16
CA ASP A 139 3.11 -1.62 -1.78
C ASP A 139 3.03 -2.59 -2.98
N HIS A 140 3.21 -2.09 -4.20
CA HIS A 140 3.16 -2.90 -5.41
C HIS A 140 4.34 -3.89 -5.49
N PRO A 141 4.18 -5.16 -5.93
CA PRO A 141 5.27 -6.13 -5.95
C PRO A 141 6.42 -5.82 -6.93
N ASP A 142 6.19 -4.98 -7.94
CA ASP A 142 7.22 -4.58 -8.93
C ASP A 142 8.12 -3.45 -8.37
N PRO A 143 9.43 -3.69 -8.14
CA PRO A 143 10.35 -2.70 -7.60
C PRO A 143 10.53 -1.48 -8.52
N PHE A 144 10.40 -1.65 -9.84
CA PHE A 144 10.48 -0.52 -10.78
C PHE A 144 9.35 0.47 -10.53
N VAL A 145 8.12 -0.03 -10.37
CA VAL A 145 6.94 0.78 -10.09
C VAL A 145 7.09 1.47 -8.74
N GLN A 146 7.53 0.75 -7.70
CA GLN A 146 7.77 1.32 -6.38
C GLN A 146 8.79 2.47 -6.43
N HIS A 147 9.92 2.25 -7.11
CA HIS A 147 10.98 3.25 -7.22
C HIS A 147 10.49 4.51 -7.94
N GLN A 148 9.76 4.33 -9.04
CA GLN A 148 9.26 5.47 -9.81
C GLN A 148 8.19 6.26 -9.06
N LEU A 149 7.28 5.58 -8.35
CA LEU A 149 6.29 6.22 -7.48
C LEU A 149 6.96 6.95 -6.32
N CYS A 150 7.98 6.36 -5.69
CA CYS A 150 8.75 7.00 -4.63
C CYS A 150 9.48 8.26 -5.15
N LYS A 151 10.15 8.18 -6.31
CA LYS A 151 10.83 9.33 -6.94
C LYS A 151 9.85 10.48 -7.19
N LEU A 152 8.67 10.16 -7.76
CA LEU A 152 7.61 11.14 -8.01
C LEU A 152 7.09 11.75 -6.70
N LEU A 153 6.80 10.93 -5.68
CA LEU A 153 6.32 11.42 -4.38
C LEU A 153 7.34 12.27 -3.64
N CYS A 154 8.64 11.96 -3.74
CA CYS A 154 9.70 12.83 -3.23
C CYS A 154 9.74 14.17 -3.98
N ALA A 155 9.57 14.17 -5.30
CA ALA A 155 9.48 15.41 -6.06
C ALA A 155 8.25 16.26 -5.66
N ILE A 156 7.09 15.62 -5.43
CA ILE A 156 5.89 16.28 -4.89
C ILE A 156 6.14 16.81 -3.48
N ALA A 157 6.82 16.03 -2.62
CA ALA A 157 7.18 16.42 -1.27
C ALA A 157 8.07 17.67 -1.23
N SER A 158 8.98 17.83 -2.19
CA SER A 158 9.84 19.01 -2.28
C SER A 158 9.10 20.25 -2.82
N ASN A 159 8.15 20.08 -3.74
CA ASN A 159 7.42 21.20 -4.33
C ASN A 159 6.20 21.66 -3.50
N SER A 160 5.45 20.70 -2.98
CA SER A 160 4.16 20.91 -2.30
C SER A 160 4.06 20.04 -1.03
N PRO A 161 4.94 20.25 -0.03
CA PRO A 161 5.06 19.37 1.14
C PRO A 161 3.73 19.18 1.90
N GLN A 162 2.93 20.24 2.02
CA GLN A 162 1.64 20.22 2.73
C GLN A 162 0.65 19.17 2.20
N LEU A 163 0.74 18.79 0.93
CA LEU A 163 -0.15 17.78 0.33
C LEU A 163 0.29 16.34 0.64
N VAL A 164 1.55 16.13 1.01
CA VAL A 164 2.16 14.80 1.17
C VAL A 164 2.31 14.42 2.65
N VAL A 165 2.55 15.38 3.54
CA VAL A 165 2.86 15.14 4.96
C VAL A 165 1.81 14.29 5.65
N TYR A 166 0.53 14.61 5.48
CA TYR A 166 -0.56 13.85 6.10
C TYR A 166 -0.53 12.38 5.66
N HIS A 167 -0.44 12.13 4.36
CA HIS A 167 -0.38 10.79 3.82
C HIS A 167 0.88 10.03 4.28
N ALA A 168 2.05 10.67 4.27
CA ALA A 168 3.29 10.05 4.71
C ALA A 168 3.24 9.62 6.20
N VAL A 169 2.70 10.49 7.08
CA VAL A 169 2.58 10.19 8.51
C VAL A 169 1.57 9.07 8.76
N VAL A 170 0.37 9.16 8.16
CA VAL A 170 -0.67 8.14 8.32
C VAL A 170 -0.22 6.78 7.77
N SER A 171 0.42 6.77 6.60
CA SER A 171 0.95 5.54 5.99
C SER A 171 2.08 4.92 6.81
N SER A 172 2.93 5.73 7.46
CA SER A 172 4.01 5.24 8.32
C SER A 172 3.49 4.58 9.60
N ASN A 173 2.35 5.04 10.12
CA ASN A 173 1.73 4.48 11.33
C ASN A 173 0.92 3.20 11.07
N SER A 174 0.77 2.78 9.80
CA SER A 174 0.02 1.58 9.44
C SER A 174 0.75 0.30 9.87
N ARG A 175 0.10 -0.53 10.70
CA ARG A 175 0.65 -1.75 11.31
C ARG A 175 0.82 -2.95 10.35
N GLY A 176 0.51 -2.77 9.05
CA GLY A 176 0.55 -3.84 8.04
C GLY A 176 1.51 -3.60 6.87
N THR A 177 2.33 -2.54 6.92
CA THR A 177 3.19 -2.12 5.80
C THR A 177 4.42 -3.02 5.67
N SER A 178 4.73 -3.47 4.46
CA SER A 178 5.95 -4.24 4.16
C SER A 178 7.22 -3.46 4.53
N GLU A 179 8.30 -4.15 4.88
CA GLU A 179 9.54 -3.48 5.31
C GLU A 179 10.14 -2.61 4.19
N GLN A 180 9.99 -3.04 2.93
CA GLN A 180 10.37 -2.26 1.75
C GLN A 180 9.56 -0.97 1.65
N ASN A 181 8.23 -1.04 1.82
CA ASN A 181 7.39 0.15 1.77
C ASN A 181 7.68 1.12 2.93
N LYS A 182 8.02 0.63 4.13
CA LYS A 182 8.51 1.49 5.22
C LYS A 182 9.77 2.27 4.82
N GLN A 183 10.73 1.62 4.15
CA GLN A 183 11.94 2.30 3.65
C GLN A 183 11.61 3.39 2.62
N LEU A 184 10.63 3.15 1.74
CA LEU A 184 10.18 4.16 0.77
C LEU A 184 9.48 5.33 1.45
N LEU A 185 8.59 5.06 2.42
CA LEU A 185 7.94 6.09 3.22
C LEU A 185 8.94 6.90 4.04
N GLN A 186 9.97 6.26 4.57
CA GLN A 186 11.07 6.94 5.25
C GLN A 186 11.81 7.89 4.29
N LYS A 187 12.14 7.46 3.07
CA LYS A 187 12.75 8.35 2.06
C LYS A 187 11.89 9.56 1.73
N ILE A 188 10.56 9.36 1.63
CA ILE A 188 9.61 10.47 1.41
C ILE A 188 9.60 11.41 2.62
N ALA A 189 9.61 10.87 3.84
CA ALA A 189 9.67 11.65 5.07
C ALA A 189 10.97 12.47 5.18
N GLU A 190 12.11 11.88 4.86
CA GLU A 190 13.41 12.58 4.79
C GLU A 190 13.37 13.70 3.74
N SER A 191 12.76 13.46 2.58
CA SER A 191 12.55 14.50 1.56
C SER A 191 11.69 15.66 2.06
N LEU A 192 10.67 15.40 2.88
CA LEU A 192 9.84 16.43 3.50
C LEU A 192 10.64 17.26 4.50
N ASP A 193 11.42 16.60 5.36
CA ASP A 193 12.18 17.25 6.41
C ASP A 193 13.28 18.17 5.84
N ASN A 194 13.84 17.81 4.67
CA ASN A 194 14.82 18.64 3.95
C ASN A 194 14.24 19.93 3.35
N THR A 195 12.93 19.99 3.08
CA THR A 195 12.30 21.17 2.45
C THR A 195 12.06 22.30 3.45
N ASN A 196 11.38 21.99 4.56
CA ASN A 196 11.16 22.92 5.67
C ASN A 196 10.85 22.13 6.96
N GLY A 197 11.88 21.52 7.54
CA GLY A 197 11.74 20.63 8.70
C GLY A 197 10.97 21.25 9.87
N ALA A 198 11.03 22.57 10.09
CA ALA A 198 10.29 23.24 11.15
C ALA A 198 8.77 23.20 10.92
N LEU A 199 8.31 23.58 9.72
CA LEU A 199 6.89 23.49 9.34
C LEU A 199 6.40 22.04 9.39
N ILE A 200 7.18 21.11 8.87
CA ILE A 200 6.83 19.69 8.84
C ILE A 200 6.74 19.11 10.25
N ALA A 201 7.65 19.47 11.15
CA ALA A 201 7.60 19.06 12.54
C ALA A 201 6.32 19.54 13.23
N GLU A 202 5.89 20.78 12.97
CA GLU A 202 4.67 21.33 13.53
C GLU A 202 3.42 20.65 12.96
N ILE A 203 3.36 20.41 11.64
CA ILE A 203 2.25 19.66 11.02
C ILE A 203 2.19 18.23 11.58
N ARG A 204 3.34 17.56 11.73
CA ARG A 204 3.41 16.23 12.36
C ARG A 204 2.90 16.27 13.80
N ARG A 205 3.18 17.34 14.55
CA ARG A 205 2.67 17.54 15.90
C ARG A 205 1.15 17.68 15.88
N VAL A 206 0.60 18.57 15.05
CA VAL A 206 -0.86 18.74 14.91
C VAL A 206 -1.55 17.43 14.53
N ILE A 207 -1.00 16.65 13.59
CA ILE A 207 -1.57 15.35 13.20
C ILE A 207 -1.59 14.38 14.39
N ARG A 208 -0.52 14.34 15.20
CA ARG A 208 -0.50 13.51 16.42
C ARG A 208 -1.54 13.99 17.42
N GLU A 209 -1.59 15.27 17.74
CA GLU A 209 -2.59 15.80 18.69
C GLU A 209 -4.02 15.52 18.22
N LEU A 210 -4.31 15.69 16.92
CA LEU A 210 -5.61 15.34 16.34
C LEU A 210 -5.94 13.84 16.48
N GLN A 211 -4.95 12.95 16.25
CA GLN A 211 -5.13 11.52 16.49
C GLN A 211 -5.43 11.21 17.96
N HIS A 212 -4.79 11.91 18.89
CA HIS A 212 -5.02 11.75 20.33
C HIS A 212 -6.40 12.27 20.76
N ILE A 213 -6.86 13.40 20.22
CA ILE A 213 -8.18 13.97 20.57
C ILE A 213 -9.33 13.15 19.96
N THR A 214 -9.12 12.53 18.79
CA THR A 214 -10.16 11.77 18.09
C THR A 214 -10.28 10.31 18.51
N VAL A 215 -9.26 9.75 19.15
CA VAL A 215 -9.27 8.39 19.69
C VAL A 215 -9.04 8.48 21.19
N LEU A 216 -10.14 8.63 21.93
CA LEU A 216 -10.10 8.74 23.37
C LEU A 216 -9.63 7.43 24.00
N PHE A 217 -8.79 7.53 25.04
CA PHE A 217 -8.33 6.34 25.77
C PHE A 217 -9.52 5.61 26.39
N GLU A 218 -10.53 6.33 26.86
CA GLU A 218 -11.77 5.77 27.39
C GLU A 218 -12.49 4.91 26.36
N GLU A 219 -12.53 5.34 25.08
CA GLU A 219 -13.13 4.57 24.00
C GLU A 219 -12.31 3.31 23.69
N LEU A 220 -10.98 3.39 23.73
CA LEU A 220 -10.11 2.22 23.57
C LEU A 220 -10.30 1.22 24.71
N TRP A 221 -10.36 1.70 25.96
CA TRP A 221 -10.63 0.91 27.14
C TRP A 221 -12.00 0.26 27.09
N LEU A 222 -13.04 1.02 26.78
CA LEU A 222 -14.42 0.53 26.68
C LEU A 222 -14.54 -0.54 25.59
N ASN A 223 -13.99 -0.29 24.40
CA ASN A 223 -14.00 -1.28 23.31
C ASN A 223 -13.22 -2.56 23.68
N LYS A 224 -12.05 -2.42 24.31
CA LYS A 224 -11.23 -3.57 24.69
C LYS A 224 -11.86 -4.37 25.83
N ILE A 225 -12.35 -3.71 26.87
CA ILE A 225 -13.04 -4.35 28.00
C ILE A 225 -14.34 -5.01 27.50
N GLY A 226 -15.14 -4.31 26.70
CA GLY A 226 -16.36 -4.85 26.11
C GLY A 226 -16.10 -6.10 25.26
N GLY A 227 -15.04 -6.07 24.44
CA GLY A 227 -14.61 -7.25 23.68
C GLY A 227 -14.07 -8.39 24.54
N LEU A 228 -13.41 -8.08 25.65
CA LEU A 228 -12.89 -9.09 26.60
C LEU A 228 -13.97 -9.70 27.48
N GLN A 229 -15.08 -9.00 27.76
CA GLN A 229 -16.10 -9.47 28.70
C GLN A 229 -16.65 -10.87 28.36
N LEU A 230 -16.92 -11.15 27.08
CA LEU A 230 -17.37 -12.47 26.63
C LEU A 230 -16.28 -13.55 26.75
N ASP A 231 -15.02 -13.20 26.47
CA ASP A 231 -13.89 -14.13 26.60
C ASP A 231 -13.58 -14.43 28.08
N ILE A 232 -13.63 -13.41 28.93
CA ILE A 232 -13.46 -13.50 30.38
C ILE A 232 -14.49 -14.44 30.99
N ASN A 233 -15.78 -14.29 30.65
CA ASN A 233 -16.83 -15.17 31.18
C ASN A 233 -16.62 -16.63 30.77
N LYS A 234 -16.21 -16.89 29.51
CA LYS A 234 -15.89 -18.25 29.05
C LYS A 234 -14.68 -18.82 29.78
N ARG A 235 -13.66 -18.00 30.04
CA ARG A 235 -12.45 -18.40 30.77
C ARG A 235 -12.75 -18.66 32.24
N PHE A 236 -13.57 -17.85 32.90
CA PHE A 236 -14.01 -18.11 34.27
C PHE A 236 -14.72 -19.45 34.38
N HIS A 237 -15.66 -19.74 33.49
CA HIS A 237 -16.32 -21.04 33.48
C HIS A 237 -15.33 -22.19 33.27
N LYS A 238 -14.34 -22.00 32.40
CA LYS A 238 -13.27 -22.99 32.19
C LYS A 238 -12.41 -23.21 33.45
N VAL A 239 -12.11 -22.14 34.19
CA VAL A 239 -11.39 -22.22 35.48
C VAL A 239 -12.23 -22.99 36.50
N GLU A 240 -13.53 -22.71 36.60
CA GLU A 240 -14.45 -23.40 37.51
C GLU A 240 -14.48 -24.91 37.26
N CYS A 241 -14.69 -25.33 36.00
CA CYS A 241 -14.67 -26.75 35.64
C CYS A 241 -13.31 -27.42 35.92
N GLU A 242 -12.20 -26.70 35.68
CA GLU A 242 -10.87 -27.21 35.99
C GLU A 242 -10.65 -27.36 37.50
N PHE A 243 -11.17 -26.44 38.31
CA PHE A 243 -11.07 -26.50 39.76
C PHE A 243 -11.89 -27.65 40.34
N GLU A 244 -13.11 -27.88 39.85
CA GLU A 244 -13.93 -29.04 40.19
C GLU A 244 -13.17 -30.34 39.88
N ARG A 245 -12.65 -30.46 38.66
CA ARG A 245 -11.87 -31.63 38.23
C ARG A 245 -10.63 -31.89 39.09
N ILE A 246 -9.91 -30.84 39.48
CA ILE A 246 -8.72 -30.94 40.34
C ILE A 246 -9.11 -31.30 41.78
N ASN A 247 -10.26 -30.82 42.25
CA ASN A 247 -10.76 -31.11 43.59
C ASN A 247 -11.26 -32.56 43.73
N ASP A 248 -11.93 -33.08 42.70
CA ASP A 248 -12.42 -34.47 42.64
C ASP A 248 -11.29 -35.50 42.52
N ASN A 249 -10.06 -35.05 42.25
CA ASN A 249 -8.90 -35.93 42.18
C ASN A 249 -8.39 -36.31 43.59
N LEU A 250 -8.73 -37.52 44.00
CA LEU A 250 -8.31 -38.14 45.27
C LEU A 250 -6.81 -38.44 45.37
N SER A 251 -6.07 -38.43 44.25
CA SER A 251 -4.63 -38.76 44.24
C SER A 251 -3.72 -37.60 44.64
N LEU A 252 -4.24 -36.37 44.71
CA LEU A 252 -3.46 -35.17 44.98
C LEU A 252 -3.49 -34.79 46.47
N SER A 253 -2.32 -34.43 47.00
CA SER A 253 -2.24 -33.83 48.34
C SER A 253 -2.84 -32.41 48.35
N SER A 254 -3.19 -31.90 49.54
CA SER A 254 -3.74 -30.55 49.70
C SER A 254 -2.83 -29.47 49.08
N ASP A 255 -1.52 -29.54 49.33
CA ASP A 255 -0.55 -28.58 48.79
C ASP A 255 -0.37 -28.69 47.28
N GLN A 256 -0.43 -29.90 46.72
CA GLN A 256 -0.35 -30.12 45.27
C GLN A 256 -1.59 -29.56 44.58
N ARG A 257 -2.77 -29.74 45.18
CA ARG A 257 -4.04 -29.22 44.66
C ARG A 257 -4.00 -27.69 44.50
N ILE A 258 -3.54 -26.99 45.54
CA ILE A 258 -3.43 -25.51 45.53
C ILE A 258 -2.45 -25.03 44.45
N ARG A 259 -1.29 -25.69 44.29
CA ARG A 259 -0.31 -25.32 43.24
C ARG A 259 -0.88 -25.48 41.85
N ILE A 260 -1.49 -26.63 41.56
CA ILE A 260 -2.05 -26.93 40.23
C ILE A 260 -3.23 -26.01 39.92
N MET A 261 -4.08 -25.68 40.90
CA MET A 261 -5.14 -24.69 40.74
C MET A 261 -4.59 -23.32 40.37
N LYS A 262 -3.53 -22.85 41.04
CA LYS A 262 -2.88 -21.58 40.72
C LYS A 262 -2.29 -21.58 39.31
N GLU A 263 -1.57 -22.63 38.94
CA GLU A 263 -0.98 -22.77 37.60
C GLU A 263 -2.04 -22.82 36.49
N SER A 264 -3.16 -23.52 36.74
CA SER A 264 -4.29 -23.59 35.82
C SER A 264 -4.97 -22.23 35.64
N TYR A 265 -5.22 -21.51 36.75
CA TYR A 265 -5.73 -20.15 36.72
C TYR A 265 -4.81 -19.21 35.92
N ASP A 266 -3.51 -19.23 36.22
CA ASP A 266 -2.51 -18.40 35.53
C ASP A 266 -2.48 -18.73 34.04
N ALA A 267 -2.49 -20.01 33.65
CA ALA A 267 -2.49 -20.42 32.25
C ALA A 267 -3.76 -19.98 31.50
N ILE A 268 -4.93 -20.09 32.13
CA ILE A 268 -6.22 -19.75 31.51
C ILE A 268 -6.41 -18.22 31.42
N MET A 269 -5.98 -17.46 32.43
CA MET A 269 -6.21 -16.01 32.52
C MET A 269 -5.10 -15.15 31.92
N ARG A 270 -3.87 -15.69 31.77
CA ARG A 270 -2.72 -14.95 31.21
C ARG A 270 -3.00 -14.19 29.90
N PRO A 271 -3.76 -14.71 28.92
CA PRO A 271 -4.06 -13.95 27.69
C PRO A 271 -4.91 -12.70 27.92
N VAL A 272 -5.83 -12.72 28.89
CA VAL A 272 -6.65 -11.56 29.29
C VAL A 272 -5.77 -10.54 29.97
N ILE A 273 -4.97 -10.99 30.95
CA ILE A 273 -4.04 -10.13 31.69
C ILE A 273 -3.06 -9.45 30.71
N SER A 274 -2.44 -10.23 29.82
CA SER A 274 -1.51 -9.70 28.81
C SER A 274 -2.19 -8.70 27.86
N SER A 275 -3.48 -8.91 27.56
CA SER A 275 -4.25 -7.99 26.71
C SER A 275 -4.53 -6.66 27.40
N ILE A 276 -4.80 -6.68 28.71
CA ILE A 276 -5.03 -5.51 29.54
C ILE A 276 -3.70 -4.78 29.81
N GLU A 277 -2.64 -5.51 30.17
CA GLU A 277 -1.28 -4.96 30.34
C GLU A 277 -0.79 -4.27 29.07
N ARG A 278 -1.04 -4.88 27.91
CA ARG A 278 -0.71 -4.24 26.63
C ARG A 278 -1.50 -2.96 26.42
N LEU A 279 -2.77 -2.90 26.81
CA LEU A 279 -3.57 -1.68 26.69
C LEU A 279 -3.09 -0.60 27.66
N TYR A 280 -2.80 -0.99 28.91
CA TYR A 280 -2.22 -0.12 29.93
C TYR A 280 -0.91 0.52 29.46
N ASN A 281 0.01 -0.28 28.92
CA ASN A 281 1.28 0.21 28.39
C ASN A 281 1.14 1.12 27.16
N ASN A 282 0.00 1.09 26.46
CA ASN A 282 -0.23 1.96 25.30
C ASN A 282 -0.97 3.26 25.66
N THR A 283 -1.59 3.34 26.84
CA THR A 283 -2.47 4.45 27.22
C THR A 283 -1.95 5.24 28.42
N ILE A 284 -1.42 4.57 29.44
CA ILE A 284 -1.12 5.19 30.74
C ILE A 284 0.38 5.29 31.02
N SER A 285 1.23 4.45 30.40
CA SER A 285 2.67 4.47 30.70
C SER A 285 3.46 5.59 29.99
N VAL A 286 2.85 6.30 29.03
CA VAL A 286 3.47 7.42 28.29
C VAL A 286 2.58 8.64 28.39
N ALA A 287 2.48 9.22 29.59
CA ALA A 287 1.81 10.51 29.75
C ALA A 287 2.61 11.60 29.02
N SER A 288 1.99 12.24 28.02
CA SER A 288 2.60 13.33 27.24
C SER A 288 1.87 14.67 27.39
N THR A 289 0.73 14.76 28.08
CA THR A 289 0.05 16.06 28.26
C THR A 289 -0.50 16.31 29.68
N PRO A 290 -0.64 17.58 30.11
CA PRO A 290 -0.99 17.93 31.49
C PRO A 290 -2.46 17.70 31.89
N HIS A 291 -3.29 17.24 30.96
CA HIS A 291 -4.71 16.93 31.18
C HIS A 291 -5.00 15.42 31.15
N GLU A 292 -3.95 14.59 31.11
CA GLU A 292 -4.00 13.15 31.46
C GLU A 292 -4.05 12.93 32.97
#